data_AF-A0A952FQ31-F1
#
_entry.id   AF-A0A952FQ31-F1
#
_cell.length_a   1.000
_cell.length_b   1.000
_cell.length_c   1.000
_cell.angle_alpha   90.00
_cell.angle_beta   90.00
_cell.angle_gamma   90.00
#
_symmetry.space_group_name_H-M   'P 1'
#
loop_
_entity.id
_entity.type
_entity.pdbx_description
1 polymer ?
#
loop_
_entity_poly.entity_id
_entity_poly.type
_entity_poly.pdbx_seq_one_letter_code
_entity_poly.pdbx_strand_id
1 'polypeptide(L)' 'MALDKIALDTLFREARARCVFLDEAIPEATLRAIYDLMKRGPTSANSCPARIVFVTSEEGRAALRPSVDPE' A
#
# COMPACT_ATOMS: atom_id res chain seq x y z
N MET A 1 -11.54 17.27 -14.81
CA MET A 1 -10.40 18.03 -14.24
C MET A 1 -9.13 17.25 -14.50
N ALA A 2 -8.02 17.95 -14.74
CA ALA A 2 -6.70 17.34 -14.88
C ALA A 2 -5.92 17.42 -13.56
N LEU A 3 -5.03 16.46 -13.31
CA LEU A 3 -4.06 16.55 -12.22
C LEU A 3 -3.00 17.59 -12.57
N ASP A 4 -2.53 18.32 -11.57
CA ASP A 4 -1.41 19.23 -11.75
C ASP A 4 -0.08 18.48 -11.93
N LYS A 5 0.96 19.23 -12.30
CA LYS A 5 2.30 18.67 -12.52
C LYS A 5 2.86 18.01 -11.25
N ILE A 6 2.62 18.58 -10.06
CA ILE A 6 3.18 18.08 -8.80
C ILE A 6 2.57 16.72 -8.45
N ALA A 7 1.25 16.58 -8.61
CA ALA A 7 0.54 15.32 -8.38
C ALA A 7 1.03 14.23 -9.34
N LEU A 8 1.21 14.57 -10.62
CA LEU A 8 1.73 13.62 -11.62
C LEU A 8 3.20 13.25 -11.38
N ASP A 9 4.03 14.18 -10.90
CA ASP A 9 5.42 13.92 -10.52
C ASP A 9 5.45 12.96 -9.33
N THR A 10 4.66 13.24 -8.29
CA THR A 10 4.57 12.46 -7.06
C THR A 10 4.07 11.03 -7.28
N LEU A 11 3.02 10.85 -8.07
CA LEU A 11 2.35 9.55 -8.19
C LEU A 11 2.98 8.63 -9.25
N PHE A 12 3.52 9.19 -10.35
CA PHE A 12 3.85 8.39 -11.53
C PHE A 12 5.26 8.58 -12.09
N ARG A 13 5.79 9.81 -12.15
CA ARG A 13 7.06 10.07 -12.84
C ARG A 13 8.27 9.88 -11.92
N GLU A 14 8.17 10.34 -10.68
CA GLU A 14 9.24 10.27 -9.68
C GLU A 14 9.05 9.16 -8.65
N ALA A 15 7.86 8.55 -8.56
CA ALA A 15 7.62 7.41 -7.68
C ALA A 15 8.54 6.23 -8.03
N ARG A 16 9.18 5.63 -7.02
CA ARG A 16 10.07 4.46 -7.16
C ARG A 16 9.75 3.41 -6.10
N ALA A 17 10.01 2.15 -6.42
CA ALA A 17 9.95 1.08 -5.43
C ALA A 17 10.99 1.34 -4.32
N ARG A 18 10.57 1.19 -3.06
CA ARG A 18 11.43 1.36 -1.87
C ARG A 18 11.65 -0.01 -1.25
N CYS A 19 12.91 -0.39 -1.06
CA CYS A 19 13.27 -1.63 -0.36
C CYS A 19 13.52 -1.40 1.14
N VAL A 20 13.81 -0.16 1.55
CA VAL A 20 14.07 0.20 2.95
C VAL A 20 13.00 1.15 3.46
N PHE A 21 12.43 0.82 4.62
CA PHE A 21 11.41 1.59 5.32
C PHE A 21 11.95 2.08 6.68
N LEU A 22 11.39 3.17 7.19
CA LEU A 22 11.65 3.62 8.55
C LEU A 22 11.06 2.62 9.55
N ASP A 23 11.69 2.52 10.72
CA ASP A 23 11.18 1.71 11.84
C ASP A 23 10.09 2.47 12.61
N GLU A 24 9.06 2.89 11.86
CA GLU A 24 7.93 3.65 12.37
C GLU A 24 6.63 2.94 12.02
N ALA A 25 5.76 2.79 13.02
CA ALA A 25 4.45 2.19 12.81
C ALA A 25 3.55 3.15 12.02
N ILE A 26 2.88 2.62 10.99
CA ILE A 26 1.86 3.36 10.24
C ILE A 26 0.55 3.33 11.04
N PRO A 27 -0.07 4.48 11.35
CA PRO A 27 -1.35 4.52 12.04
C PRO A 27 -2.44 3.77 11.26
N GLU A 28 -3.32 3.07 11.98
CA GLU A 28 -4.43 2.32 11.39
C GLU A 28 -5.32 3.21 10.50
N ALA A 29 -5.56 4.46 10.91
CA ALA A 29 -6.34 5.42 10.15
C ALA A 29 -5.77 5.64 8.73
N THR A 30 -4.44 5.69 8.60
CA THR A 30 -3.76 5.83 7.30
C THR A 30 -3.96 4.59 6.44
N LEU A 31 -3.83 3.39 7.03
CA LEU A 31 -4.07 2.13 6.31
C LEU A 31 -5.50 2.04 5.77
N ARG A 32 -6.48 2.45 6.59
CA ARG A 32 -7.90 2.51 6.18
C ARG A 32 -8.12 3.53 5.07
N ALA A 33 -7.53 4.71 5.15
CA ALA A 33 -7.64 5.74 4.12
C ALA A 33 -7.08 5.24 2.76
N ILE A 34 -5.95 4.53 2.77
CA ILE A 34 -5.37 3.91 1.56
C ILE A 34 -6.33 2.86 0.99
N TYR A 35 -6.88 1.99 1.82
CA TYR A 35 -7.85 0.99 1.39
C TYR A 35 -9.11 1.62 0.79
N ASP A 36 -9.64 2.67 1.43
CA ASP A 36 -10.85 3.36 0.98
C ASP A 36 -10.68 4.04 -0.39
N LEU A 37 -9.47 4.51 -0.69
CA LEU A 37 -9.11 5.00 -2.01
C LEU A 37 -8.95 3.85 -3.01
N MET A 38 -8.13 2.84 -2.67
CA MET A 38 -7.79 1.73 -3.56
C MET A 38 -9.02 0.91 -3.98
N LYS A 39 -9.96 0.66 -3.07
CA LYS A 39 -11.17 -0.14 -3.35
C LYS A 39 -12.10 0.48 -4.40
N ARG A 40 -11.90 1.76 -4.75
CA ARG A 40 -12.64 2.44 -5.83
C ARG A 40 -12.09 2.12 -7.23
N GLY A 41 -10.93 1.45 -7.30
CA GLY A 41 -10.34 1.02 -8.56
C GLY A 41 -11.26 0.08 -9.33
N PRO A 42 -11.36 0.20 -10.66
CA PRO A 42 -12.19 -0.67 -11.46
C PRO A 42 -11.63 -2.10 -11.47
N THR A 43 -12.51 -3.09 -11.36
CA THR A 43 -12.16 -4.51 -11.53
C THR A 43 -12.98 -5.13 -12.65
N SER A 44 -12.52 -6.23 -13.23
CA SER A 44 -13.31 -6.99 -14.22
C SER A 44 -14.71 -7.27 -13.68
N ALA A 45 -15.72 -6.91 -14.48
CA ALA A 45 -17.15 -7.00 -14.12
C ALA A 45 -17.53 -6.42 -12.75
N ASN A 46 -16.76 -5.45 -12.23
CA ASN A 46 -16.92 -4.90 -10.88
C ASN A 46 -16.98 -5.97 -9.76
N SER A 47 -16.28 -7.10 -9.96
CA SER A 47 -16.32 -8.26 -9.06
C SER A 47 -15.65 -8.04 -7.69
N CYS A 48 -14.82 -7.01 -7.53
CA CYS A 48 -14.16 -6.66 -6.27
C CYS A 48 -13.52 -7.87 -5.52
N PRO A 49 -12.65 -8.67 -6.19
CA PRO A 49 -12.18 -9.93 -5.64
C PRO A 49 -11.10 -9.77 -4.56
N ALA A 50 -10.46 -8.60 -4.46
CA ALA A 50 -9.35 -8.37 -3.55
C ALA A 50 -9.74 -8.66 -2.08
N ARG A 51 -8.85 -9.34 -1.36
CA ARG A 51 -8.91 -9.56 0.09
C ARG A 51 -7.57 -9.11 0.67
N ILE A 52 -7.60 -8.20 1.63
CA ILE A 52 -6.39 -7.54 2.15
C ILE A 52 -6.38 -7.69 3.66
N VAL A 53 -5.23 -8.12 4.18
CA VAL A 53 -4.95 -8.21 5.61
C VAL A 53 -3.76 -7.31 5.89
N PHE A 54 -3.94 -6.33 6.78
CA PHE A 54 -2.84 -5.52 7.28
C PHE A 54 -2.20 -6.24 8.48
N VAL A 55 -0.95 -6.69 8.32
CA VAL A 55 -0.19 -7.32 9.40
C VAL A 55 0.68 -6.27 10.08
N THR A 56 0.22 -5.80 11.24
CA THR A 56 0.88 -4.72 11.99
C THR A 56 1.57 -5.17 13.27
N SER A 57 1.25 -6.37 13.79
CA SER A 57 1.89 -6.89 15.00
C SER A 57 3.29 -7.42 14.72
N GLU A 58 4.15 -7.38 15.74
CA GLU A 58 5.51 -7.93 15.66
C GLU A 58 5.49 -9.43 15.40
N GLU A 59 4.59 -10.17 16.05
CA GLU A 59 4.45 -11.62 15.89
C GLU A 59 4.04 -11.96 14.46
N GLY A 60 3.11 -11.20 13.89
CA GLY A 60 2.66 -11.38 12.51
C GLY A 60 3.75 -11.08 11.49
N ARG A 61 4.52 -10.00 11.70
CA ARG A 61 5.70 -9.69 10.89
C ARG A 61 6.77 -10.77 11.00
N ALA A 62 7.04 -11.25 12.21
CA ALA A 62 8.01 -12.31 12.45
C ALA A 62 7.62 -13.62 11.76
N ALA A 63 6.32 -13.95 11.71
CA ALA A 63 5.78 -15.12 11.03
C ALA A 63 5.90 -15.03 9.50
N LEU A 64 5.79 -13.83 8.91
CA LEU A 64 5.93 -13.61 7.46
C LEU A 64 7.37 -13.53 6.98
N ARG A 65 8.31 -13.16 7.86
CA ARG A 65 9.74 -12.98 7.55
C ARG A 65 10.40 -14.13 6.76
N PRO A 66 10.11 -15.43 7.02
CA PRO A 66 10.68 -16.53 6.23
C PRO A 66 10.17 -16.62 4.79
N SER A 67 9.08 -15.92 4.46
CA SER A 67 8.40 -15.97 3.15
C SER A 67 8.60 -14.70 2.32
N VAL A 68 9.35 -13.73 2.82
CA VAL A 68 9.70 -12.49 2.11
C VAL A 68 11.19 -12.49 1.78
N ASP A 69 11.55 -11.73 0.75
CA ASP A 69 12.95 -11.55 0.37
C ASP A 69 13.77 -11.03 1.58
N PRO A 70 14.93 -11.61 1.91
CA PRO A 70 15.75 -11.20 3.04
C PRO A 70 16.45 -9.83 2.88
N GLU A 71 16.45 -9.22 1.69
CA GLU A 71 17.05 -7.90 1.44
C GLU A 71 16.28 -6.71 2.02
#